data_AF-A0A7W0KSU9-F1
#
_entry.id   AF-A0A7W0KSU9-F1
#
_cell.length_a   1.000
_cell.length_b   1.000
_cell.length_c   1.000
_cell.angle_alpha   90.00
_cell.angle_beta   90.00
_cell.angle_gamma   90.00
#
_symmetry.space_group_name_H-M   'P 1'
#
loop_
_entity.id
_entity.type
_entity.pdbx_description
1 polymer ?
#
loop_
_entity_poly.entity_id
_entity_poly.type
_entity_poly.pdbx_seq_one_letter_code
_entity_poly.pdbx_strand_id
1 'polypeptide(L)' 'MSTSRAGTPAQPSDLVDIAHLVTLYYTGVPDADSPEWVDQQVAFGTSGHRGTSLKTSFNEAHIEA' A
#
# COMPACT_ATOMS: atom_id res chain seq x y z
N MET A 1 -21.58 -8.39 0.92
CA MET A 1 -22.36 -7.67 -0.12
C MET A 1 -21.77 -7.99 -1.47
N SER A 2 -22.62 -8.28 -2.46
CA SER A 2 -22.19 -8.50 -3.85
C SER A 2 -22.21 -7.17 -4.60
N THR A 3 -21.12 -6.83 -5.30
CA THR A 3 -21.10 -5.69 -6.23
C THR A 3 -21.77 -6.10 -7.54
N SER A 4 -22.23 -5.12 -8.34
CA SER A 4 -22.93 -5.39 -9.61
C SER A 4 -22.05 -6.06 -10.68
N ARG A 5 -20.72 -6.05 -10.53
CA ARG A 5 -19.74 -6.67 -11.43
C ARG A 5 -18.99 -7.85 -10.80
N ALA A 6 -19.48 -8.40 -9.69
CA ALA A 6 -18.85 -9.55 -9.05
C ALA A 6 -18.79 -10.75 -10.01
N GLY A 7 -17.62 -11.37 -10.14
CA GLY A 7 -17.39 -12.53 -11.02
C GLY A 7 -17.23 -12.20 -12.51
N THR A 8 -17.24 -10.92 -12.91
CA THR A 8 -16.94 -10.51 -14.28
C THR A 8 -15.46 -10.10 -14.43
N PRO A 9 -14.90 -10.09 -15.65
CA PRO A 9 -13.55 -9.57 -15.88
C PRO A 9 -13.38 -8.11 -15.40
N ALA A 10 -12.17 -7.77 -14.97
CA ALA A 10 -11.80 -6.41 -14.60
C ALA A 10 -11.87 -5.49 -15.83
N GLN A 11 -12.32 -4.26 -15.60
CA GLN A 11 -12.29 -3.19 -16.60
C GLN A 11 -10.97 -2.42 -16.53
N PRO A 12 -10.56 -1.71 -17.59
CA PRO A 12 -9.34 -0.90 -17.56
C PRO A 12 -9.30 0.11 -16.41
N SER A 13 -10.45 0.64 -15.98
CA SER A 13 -10.56 1.57 -14.84
C SER A 13 -10.34 0.91 -13.47
N ASP A 14 -10.38 -0.42 -13.39
CA ASP A 14 -10.10 -1.16 -12.15
C ASP A 14 -8.58 -1.38 -11.95
N LEU A 15 -7.79 -1.18 -13.02
CA LEU A 15 -6.36 -1.45 -13.03
C LEU A 15 -5.58 -0.29 -12.39
N VAL A 16 -4.55 -0.63 -11.63
CA VAL A 16 -3.63 0.33 -11.03
C VAL A 16 -2.49 0.67 -11.99
N ASP A 17 -1.91 1.86 -11.83
CA ASP A 17 -0.64 2.22 -12.47
C ASP A 17 0.52 1.57 -11.71
N ILE A 18 1.12 0.55 -12.33
CA ILE A 18 2.22 -0.22 -11.75
C ILE A 18 3.50 0.61 -11.65
N ALA A 19 3.79 1.46 -12.65
CA ALA A 19 5.01 2.27 -12.63
C ALA A 19 4.94 3.27 -11.48
N HIS A 20 3.78 3.91 -11.29
CA HIS A 20 3.56 4.81 -10.17
C HIS A 20 3.69 4.09 -8.81
N LEU A 21 3.11 2.90 -8.67
CA LEU A 21 3.25 2.09 -7.45
C LEU A 21 4.71 1.77 -7.11
N VAL A 22 5.48 1.33 -8.10
CA VAL A 22 6.89 0.97 -7.93
C VAL A 22 7.72 2.21 -7.64
N THR A 23 7.47 3.32 -8.32
CA THR A 23 8.14 4.59 -8.01
C THR A 23 7.91 4.99 -6.56
N LEU A 24 6.66 5.00 -6.09
CA LEU A 24 6.36 5.37 -4.70
C LEU A 24 6.97 4.41 -3.68
N TYR A 25 7.14 3.12 -4.02
CA TYR A 25 7.81 2.19 -3.11
C TYR A 25 9.24 2.66 -2.76
N TYR A 26 9.98 3.15 -3.76
CA TYR A 26 11.36 3.62 -3.57
C TYR A 26 11.44 5.09 -3.12
N THR A 27 10.52 5.95 -3.56
CA THR A 27 10.61 7.39 -3.29
C THR A 27 9.83 7.83 -2.05
N GLY A 28 8.86 7.04 -1.60
CA GLY A 28 8.06 7.33 -0.41
C GLY A 28 8.81 6.95 0.86
N VAL A 29 8.94 7.91 1.78
CA VAL A 29 9.59 7.71 3.09
C VAL A 29 8.52 7.84 4.17
N PRO A 30 8.27 6.79 4.99
CA PRO A 30 7.27 6.85 6.05
C PRO A 30 7.68 7.84 7.14
N ASP A 31 6.72 8.58 7.66
CA ASP A 31 6.87 9.40 8.88
C ASP A 31 6.37 8.61 10.09
N ALA A 32 7.25 7.75 10.63
CA ALA A 32 6.91 6.84 11.70
C ALA A 32 6.75 7.52 13.07
N ASP A 33 7.27 8.73 13.26
CA ASP A 33 7.24 9.42 14.56
C ASP A 33 6.03 10.37 14.69
N SER A 34 5.36 10.64 13.58
CA SER A 34 4.18 11.49 13.51
C SER A 34 2.91 10.79 14.03
N PRO A 35 2.18 11.40 14.99
CA PRO A 35 0.88 10.88 15.43
C PRO A 35 -0.20 10.90 14.35
N GLU A 36 -0.11 11.85 13.40
CA GLU A 36 -1.09 11.94 12.31
C GLU A 36 -0.89 10.87 11.22
N TRP A 37 0.30 10.28 11.14
CA TRP A 37 0.68 9.26 10.15
C TRP A 37 0.98 7.89 10.76
N VAL A 38 0.31 7.56 11.87
CA VAL A 38 0.47 6.27 12.56
C VAL A 38 0.24 5.06 11.64
N ASP A 39 -0.52 5.21 10.55
CA ASP A 39 -0.78 4.16 9.56
C ASP A 39 0.41 3.87 8.62
N GLN A 40 1.47 4.69 8.66
CA GLN A 40 2.73 4.46 7.95
C GLN A 40 3.74 3.63 8.78
N GLN A 41 3.43 3.32 10.04
CA GLN A 41 4.33 2.50 10.87
C GLN A 41 4.25 1.01 10.49
N VAL A 42 5.33 0.27 10.76
CA VAL A 42 5.35 -1.19 10.63
C VAL A 42 4.43 -1.82 11.69
N ALA A 43 3.44 -2.56 11.23
CA ALA A 43 2.54 -3.37 12.05
C ALA A 43 2.65 -4.86 11.69
N PHE A 44 3.43 -5.62 12.45
CA PHE A 44 3.70 -7.04 12.16
C PHE A 44 2.77 -7.97 12.93
N GLY A 45 1.69 -8.42 12.29
CA GLY A 45 0.70 -9.32 12.88
C GLY A 45 0.96 -10.80 12.58
N THR A 46 -0.06 -11.64 12.79
CA THR A 46 -0.01 -13.09 12.46
C THR A 46 0.28 -13.38 10.99
N SER A 47 0.05 -12.40 10.10
CA SER A 47 0.33 -12.47 8.67
C SER A 47 1.38 -11.45 8.21
N GLY A 48 2.25 -11.03 9.13
CA GLY A 48 3.29 -10.02 8.88
C GLY A 48 2.74 -8.59 8.77
N HIS A 49 3.54 -7.73 8.16
CA HIS A 49 3.18 -6.36 7.82
C HIS A 49 2.60 -6.27 6.42
N ARG A 50 1.57 -5.44 6.24
CA ARG A 50 0.87 -5.21 4.96
C ARG A 50 0.56 -3.73 4.81
N GLY A 51 0.65 -3.23 3.58
CA GLY A 51 0.29 -1.86 3.23
C GLY A 51 0.38 -1.63 1.74
N THR A 52 0.51 -0.36 1.35
CA THR A 52 0.70 0.03 -0.05
C THR A 52 1.58 1.27 -0.14
N SER A 53 2.42 1.32 -1.17
CA SER A 53 3.27 2.49 -1.45
C SER A 53 2.47 3.75 -1.73
N LEU A 54 1.22 3.65 -2.23
CA LEU A 54 0.32 4.81 -2.46
C LEU A 54 -0.03 5.58 -1.18
N LYS A 55 0.13 4.95 -0.02
CA LYS A 55 -0.16 5.54 1.30
C LYS A 55 1.08 5.61 2.18
N THR A 56 2.25 5.38 1.61
CA THR A 56 3.51 5.33 2.35
C THR A 56 3.50 4.32 3.51
N SER A 57 2.72 3.22 3.40
CA SER A 57 2.61 2.19 4.43
C SER A 57 3.23 0.85 4.01
N PHE A 58 3.93 0.83 2.86
CA PHE A 58 4.70 -0.31 2.38
C PHE A 58 5.68 0.18 1.30
N ASN A 59 6.87 0.57 1.76
CA ASN A 59 7.93 1.23 0.99
C ASN A 59 9.28 0.61 1.36
N GLU A 60 10.35 0.96 0.66
CA GLU A 60 11.70 0.41 0.88
C GLU A 60 12.10 0.40 2.36
N ALA A 61 11.92 1.52 3.06
CA ALA A 61 12.21 1.66 4.49
C ALA A 61 11.45 0.67 5.41
N HIS A 62 10.32 0.11 4.98
CA HIS A 62 9.57 -0.88 5.77
C HIS A 62 10.15 -2.30 5.63
N ILE A 63 10.90 -2.57 4.55
CA ILE A 63 11.43 -3.89 4.22
C ILE A 63 12.92 -3.99 4.57
N GLU A 64 13.65 -2.88 4.47
CA GLU A 64 15.06 -2.80 4.90
C GLU A 64 15.25 -2.72 6.42
N ALA A 65 14.15 -2.52 7.18
CA ALA A 65 14.13 -2.39 8.64
C ALA A 65 14.52 -3.67 9.41
#